data_AF-A0A4W6ESZ6-F1
#
_entry.id   AF-A0A4W6ESZ6-F1
#
_cell.length_a   1.000
_cell.length_b   1.000
_cell.length_c   1.000
_cell.angle_alpha   90.00
_cell.angle_beta   90.00
_cell.angle_gamma   90.00
#
_symmetry.space_group_name_H-M   'P 1'
#
loop_
_entity.id
_entity.type
_entity.pdbx_description
1 polymer ?
#
loop_
_entity_poly.entity_id
_entity_poly.type
_entity_poly.pdbx_seq_one_letter_code
_entity_poly.pdbx_strand_id
1 'polypeptide(L)'
;QRRQTTDRDAQAKSMEQTVKHAEKYMGEICYLLGSYTRKTAKLRDKADLLVAQLFDFASTEDPELQISLKNLAEDLAMVQDYRQAQVERLETRVVAPLKAYGDIVKNKRADLKKFNIDLNRELKDLQKLEKIRLRNPADRQSIVSSTYVHLTCLITTYS
;
A
#
# COMPACT_ATOMS: atom_id res chain seq x y z
N GLN A 1 -23.66 -1.31 -25.74
CA GLN A 1 -22.74 -2.36 -25.25
C GLN A 1 -21.25 -2.04 -25.50
N ARG A 2 -20.78 -1.76 -26.72
CA ARG A 2 -19.35 -1.39 -26.97
C ARG A 2 -18.81 -0.20 -26.17
N ARG A 3 -19.62 0.84 -25.91
CA ARG A 3 -19.21 1.99 -25.07
C ARG A 3 -18.94 1.62 -23.61
N GLN A 4 -19.72 0.69 -23.05
CA GLN A 4 -19.64 0.25 -21.65
C GLN A 4 -18.41 -0.65 -21.35
N THR A 5 -17.86 -1.31 -22.37
CA THR A 5 -16.60 -2.07 -22.22
C THR A 5 -15.38 -1.15 -22.26
N THR A 6 -15.37 -0.12 -23.12
CA THR A 6 -14.29 0.88 -23.16
C THR A 6 -14.16 1.72 -21.88
N ASP A 7 -15.28 2.10 -21.25
CA ASP A 7 -15.25 2.88 -19.99
C ASP A 7 -14.68 2.04 -18.83
N ARG A 8 -15.01 0.74 -18.77
CA ARG A 8 -14.48 -0.19 -17.76
C ARG A 8 -12.98 -0.43 -17.92
N ASP A 9 -12.49 -0.56 -19.15
CA ASP A 9 -11.06 -0.70 -19.42
C ASP A 9 -10.27 0.57 -19.05
N ALA A 10 -10.83 1.74 -19.33
CA ALA A 10 -10.22 3.02 -18.94
C ALA A 10 -10.14 3.17 -17.42
N GLN A 11 -11.20 2.77 -16.70
CA GLN A 11 -11.24 2.78 -15.24
C GLN A 11 -10.21 1.80 -14.64
N ALA A 12 -10.11 0.57 -15.16
CA ALA A 12 -9.14 -0.43 -14.69
C ALA A 12 -7.68 0.06 -14.86
N LYS A 13 -7.37 0.68 -16.00
CA LYS A 13 -6.04 1.28 -16.25
C LYS A 13 -5.73 2.42 -15.29
N SER A 14 -6.70 3.28 -15.00
CA SER A 14 -6.54 4.38 -14.03
C SER A 14 -6.27 3.86 -12.61
N MET A 15 -6.98 2.80 -12.19
CA MET A 15 -6.76 2.14 -10.90
C MET A 15 -5.36 1.51 -10.82
N GLU A 16 -4.91 0.86 -11.89
CA GLU A 16 -3.57 0.25 -11.97
C GLU A 16 -2.46 1.30 -11.85
N GLN A 17 -2.58 2.43 -12.54
CA GLN A 17 -1.64 3.55 -12.43
C GLN A 17 -1.60 4.13 -11.01
N THR A 18 -2.76 4.29 -10.38
CA THR A 18 -2.87 4.80 -9.01
C THR A 18 -2.16 3.88 -8.02
N VAL A 19 -2.40 2.57 -8.09
CA VAL A 19 -1.74 1.59 -7.23
C VAL A 19 -0.24 1.52 -7.51
N LYS A 20 0.17 1.63 -8.78
CA LYS A 20 1.59 1.68 -9.16
C LYS A 20 2.32 2.88 -8.57
N HIS A 21 1.72 4.07 -8.64
CA HIS A 21 2.29 5.27 -8.03
C HIS A 21 2.35 5.15 -6.51
N ALA A 22 1.27 4.69 -5.88
CA ALA A 22 1.23 4.51 -4.44
C ALA A 22 2.38 3.59 -3.98
N GLU A 23 2.53 2.41 -4.57
CA GLU A 23 3.59 1.48 -4.19
C GLU A 23 5.00 2.06 -4.31
N LYS A 24 5.27 2.76 -5.42
CA LYS A 24 6.58 3.38 -5.64
C LYS A 24 6.89 4.38 -4.53
N TYR A 25 6.02 5.37 -4.34
CA TYR A 25 6.28 6.45 -3.41
C TYR A 25 6.30 6.00 -1.95
N MET A 26 5.39 5.10 -1.55
CA MET A 26 5.46 4.59 -0.16
C MET A 26 6.70 3.75 0.08
N GLY A 27 7.15 2.97 -0.91
CA GLY A 27 8.40 2.21 -0.82
C GLY A 27 9.59 3.14 -0.60
N GLU A 28 9.69 4.21 -1.39
CA GLU A 28 10.73 5.25 -1.27
C GLU A 28 10.68 5.96 0.08
N ILE A 29 9.49 6.39 0.51
CA ILE A 29 9.29 7.08 1.80
C ILE A 29 9.62 6.14 2.97
N CYS A 30 9.18 4.88 2.92
CA CYS A 30 9.47 3.88 3.96
C CYS A 30 10.96 3.57 4.05
N TYR A 31 11.64 3.46 2.90
CA TYR A 31 13.08 3.28 2.86
C TYR A 31 13.82 4.47 3.49
N LEU A 32 13.44 5.69 3.12
CA LEU A 32 14.05 6.91 3.63
C LEU A 32 13.84 7.07 5.14
N LEU A 33 12.61 6.88 5.63
CA LEU A 33 12.31 6.91 7.06
C LEU A 33 13.06 5.83 7.83
N GLY A 34 13.09 4.60 7.32
CA GLY A 34 13.88 3.53 7.93
C GLY A 34 15.37 3.87 7.98
N SER A 35 15.91 4.50 6.92
CA SER A 35 17.31 4.97 6.93
C SER A 35 17.53 6.10 7.94
N TYR A 36 16.59 7.03 8.06
CA TYR A 36 16.66 8.12 9.03
C TYR A 36 16.68 7.57 10.47
N THR A 37 15.73 6.70 10.82
CA THR A 37 15.66 6.09 12.15
C THR A 37 16.93 5.33 12.52
N ARG A 38 17.49 4.53 11.60
CA ARG A 38 18.77 3.84 11.82
C ARG A 38 19.95 4.80 12.00
N LYS A 39 19.97 5.92 11.28
CA LYS A 39 21.03 6.95 11.46
C LYS A 39 20.90 7.61 12.83
N THR A 40 19.69 7.87 13.30
CA THR A 40 19.45 8.40 14.66
C THR A 40 19.92 7.42 15.73
N ALA A 41 19.63 6.12 15.58
CA ALA A 41 20.14 5.09 16.49
C ALA A 41 21.67 5.03 16.50
N LYS A 42 22.32 5.07 15.33
CA LYS A 42 23.79 5.11 15.24
C LYS A 42 24.40 6.36 15.89
N LEU A 43 23.70 7.49 15.86
CA LEU A 43 24.16 8.71 16.53
C LEU A 43 24.13 8.56 18.05
N ARG A 44 23.11 7.89 18.59
CA ARG A 44 23.06 7.48 20.01
C ARG A 44 24.23 6.56 20.35
N ASP A 45 24.45 5.50 19.56
CA ASP A 45 25.55 4.55 19.81
C ASP A 45 26.92 5.23 19.88
N LYS A 46 27.14 6.26 19.06
CA LYS A 46 28.38 7.05 19.09
C LYS A 46 28.51 7.92 20.33
N ALA A 47 27.41 8.49 20.81
CA ALA A 47 27.43 9.24 22.04
C ALA A 47 27.59 8.31 23.27
N ASP A 48 27.04 7.10 23.25
CA ASP A 48 27.25 6.12 24.33
C ASP A 48 28.73 5.73 24.45
N LEU A 49 29.44 5.59 23.32
CA LEU A 49 30.90 5.40 23.33
C LEU A 49 31.64 6.60 23.92
N LEU A 50 31.20 7.82 23.64
CA LEU A 50 31.79 9.03 24.20
C LEU A 50 31.55 9.14 25.71
N VAL A 51 30.34 8.79 26.17
CA VAL A 51 30.01 8.69 27.61
C VAL A 51 30.94 7.70 28.31
N ALA A 52 31.13 6.52 27.73
CA ALA A 52 32.06 5.52 28.29
C ALA A 52 33.50 6.06 28.36
N GLN A 53 33.99 6.70 27.31
CA GLN A 53 35.32 7.32 27.29
C GLN A 53 35.48 8.44 28.33
N LEU A 54 34.44 9.24 28.57
CA LEU A 54 34.44 10.26 29.61
C LEU A 54 34.53 9.64 31.01
N PHE A 55 33.82 8.55 31.26
CA PHE A 55 33.92 7.82 32.54
C PHE A 55 35.30 7.18 32.75
N ASP A 56 35.85 6.57 31.71
CA ASP A 56 37.19 5.98 31.75
C ASP A 56 38.25 7.06 32.03
N PHE A 57 38.18 8.20 31.32
CA PHE A 57 39.08 9.32 31.52
C PHE A 57 38.92 9.95 32.91
N ALA A 58 37.69 10.15 33.38
CA ALA A 58 37.44 10.67 34.73
C ALA A 58 38.10 9.82 35.83
N SER A 59 38.30 8.52 35.58
CA SER A 59 38.94 7.62 36.54
C SER A 59 40.46 7.82 36.66
N THR A 60 41.09 8.54 35.73
CA THR A 60 42.54 8.86 35.76
C THR A 60 42.86 10.22 36.34
N GLU A 61 41.86 11.09 36.50
CA GLU A 61 42.04 12.48 36.91
C GLU A 61 41.93 12.67 38.43
N ASP A 62 42.32 13.85 38.90
CA ASP A 62 42.17 14.25 40.29
C ASP A 62 40.68 14.36 40.70
N PRO A 63 40.36 14.36 42.01
CA PRO A 63 38.97 14.31 42.47
C PRO A 63 38.06 15.43 41.96
N GLU A 64 38.59 16.66 41.79
CA GLU A 64 37.79 17.80 41.34
C GLU A 64 37.42 17.63 39.87
N LEU A 65 38.41 17.32 39.03
CA LEU A 65 38.20 17.08 37.61
C LEU A 65 37.38 15.81 37.36
N GLN A 66 37.61 14.74 38.13
CA GLN A 66 36.84 13.50 38.06
C GLN A 66 35.33 13.75 38.25
N ILE A 67 34.93 14.53 39.26
CA ILE A 67 33.52 14.84 39.51
C ILE A 67 32.93 15.59 38.31
N SER A 68 33.63 16.60 37.80
CA SER A 68 33.15 17.40 36.67
C SER A 68 32.98 16.56 35.38
N LEU A 69 33.90 15.64 35.10
CA LEU A 69 33.85 14.76 33.93
C LEU A 69 32.73 13.71 34.04
N LYS A 70 32.48 13.18 35.25
CA LYS A 70 31.36 12.27 35.51
C LYS A 70 30.02 12.99 35.29
N ASN A 71 29.86 14.20 35.83
CA ASN A 71 28.65 14.99 35.62
C ASN A 71 28.44 15.28 34.12
N LEU A 72 29.49 15.64 33.38
CA LEU A 72 29.43 15.83 31.93
C LEU A 72 28.99 14.56 31.19
N ALA A 73 29.50 13.39 31.59
CA ALA A 73 29.15 12.10 31.01
C ALA A 73 27.68 11.74 31.29
N GLU A 74 27.21 11.99 32.52
CA GLU A 74 25.82 11.78 32.93
C GLU A 74 24.85 12.68 32.16
N ASP A 75 25.17 13.97 32.03
CA ASP A 75 24.38 14.92 31.23
C ASP A 75 24.26 14.48 29.77
N LEU A 76 25.36 14.00 29.18
CA LEU A 76 25.36 13.48 27.81
C LEU A 76 24.57 12.17 27.68
N ALA A 77 24.61 11.30 28.69
CA ALA A 77 23.83 10.07 28.75
C ALA A 77 22.33 10.38 28.78
N MET A 78 21.89 11.35 29.59
CA MET A 78 20.49 11.79 29.61
C MET A 78 20.01 12.27 28.23
N VAL A 79 20.85 12.98 27.47
CA VAL A 79 20.55 13.36 26.08
C VAL A 79 20.34 12.12 25.19
N GLN A 80 21.07 11.04 25.44
CA GLN A 80 20.92 9.80 24.68
C GLN A 80 19.68 9.01 25.06
N ASP A 81 19.20 9.08 26.30
CA ASP A 81 17.91 8.50 26.70
C ASP A 81 16.75 9.12 25.91
N TYR A 82 16.76 10.45 25.73
CA TYR A 82 15.79 11.12 24.86
C TYR A 82 15.91 10.67 23.40
N ARG A 83 17.14 10.46 22.91
CA ARG A 83 17.35 9.94 21.55
C ARG A 83 16.88 8.50 21.41
N GLN A 84 17.03 7.68 22.44
CA GLN A 84 16.51 6.32 22.46
C GLN A 84 14.98 6.32 22.37
N ALA A 85 14.31 7.14 23.20
CA ALA A 85 12.87 7.33 23.13
C ALA A 85 12.43 7.85 21.75
N GLN A 86 13.22 8.73 21.12
CA GLN A 86 12.96 9.20 19.76
C GLN A 86 13.05 8.05 18.73
N VAL A 87 14.07 7.20 18.81
CA VAL A 87 14.23 6.03 17.92
C VAL A 87 13.04 5.09 18.05
N GLU A 88 12.69 4.69 19.27
CA GLU A 88 11.54 3.80 19.53
C GLU A 88 10.23 4.40 19.00
N ARG A 89 10.04 5.71 19.19
CA ARG A 89 8.85 6.40 18.71
C ARG A 89 8.82 6.49 17.19
N LEU A 90 9.96 6.72 16.54
CA LEU A 90 10.06 6.68 15.07
C LEU A 90 9.72 5.28 14.54
N GLU A 91 10.23 4.22 15.17
CA GLU A 91 9.94 2.85 14.75
C GLU A 91 8.47 2.49 14.91
N THR A 92 7.91 2.73 16.10
CA THR A 92 6.56 2.30 16.46
C THR A 92 5.45 3.18 15.91
N ARG A 93 5.66 4.51 15.86
CA ARG A 93 4.61 5.48 15.50
C ARG A 93 4.69 5.96 14.06
N VAL A 94 5.82 5.79 13.39
CA VAL A 94 6.04 6.32 12.03
C VAL A 94 6.33 5.20 11.04
N VAL A 95 7.37 4.41 11.29
CA VAL A 95 7.81 3.35 10.36
C VAL A 95 6.82 2.19 10.33
N ALA A 96 6.35 1.70 11.48
CA ALA A 96 5.43 0.56 11.54
C ALA A 96 4.07 0.83 10.86
N PRO A 97 3.39 1.97 11.11
CA PRO A 97 2.14 2.28 10.39
C PRO A 97 2.34 2.40 8.87
N LEU A 98 3.46 3.00 8.43
CA LEU A 98 3.74 3.12 7.01
C LEU A 98 3.99 1.76 6.35
N LYS A 99 4.69 0.84 7.03
CA LYS A 99 4.86 -0.55 6.56
C LYS A 99 3.51 -1.25 6.40
N ALA A 100 2.64 -1.14 7.40
CA ALA A 100 1.30 -1.74 7.35
C ALA A 100 0.47 -1.18 6.17
N TYR A 101 0.55 0.12 5.91
CA TYR A 101 -0.10 0.72 4.74
C TYR A 101 0.49 0.20 3.42
N GLY A 102 1.81 0.02 3.36
CA GLY A 102 2.48 -0.63 2.24
C GLY A 102 1.91 -2.02 1.93
N ASP A 103 1.59 -2.82 2.95
CA ASP A 103 0.99 -4.14 2.76
C ASP A 103 -0.46 -4.07 2.25
N ILE A 104 -1.23 -3.07 2.68
CA ILE A 104 -2.58 -2.80 2.12
C ILE A 104 -2.49 -2.55 0.62
N VAL A 105 -1.53 -1.74 0.16
CA VAL A 105 -1.41 -1.43 -1.27
C VAL A 105 -0.93 -2.64 -2.08
N LYS A 106 -0.01 -3.45 -1.53
CA LYS A 106 0.36 -4.73 -2.17
C LYS A 106 -0.84 -5.65 -2.33
N ASN A 107 -1.71 -5.75 -1.31
CA ASN A 107 -2.94 -6.52 -1.39
C ASN A 107 -3.87 -5.96 -2.47
N LYS A 108 -4.08 -4.64 -2.52
CA LYS A 108 -4.86 -4.00 -3.59
C LYS A 108 -4.29 -4.28 -4.98
N ARG A 109 -2.96 -4.35 -5.15
CA ARG A 109 -2.35 -4.76 -6.42
C ARG A 109 -2.69 -6.21 -6.76
N ALA A 110 -2.64 -7.12 -5.80
CA ALA A 110 -3.00 -8.52 -6.03
C ALA A 110 -4.47 -8.64 -6.44
N ASP A 111 -5.37 -7.93 -5.77
CA ASP A 111 -6.80 -7.88 -6.10
C ASP A 111 -7.05 -7.31 -7.50
N LEU A 112 -6.37 -6.21 -7.86
CA LEU A 112 -6.46 -5.63 -9.21
C LEU A 112 -5.98 -6.58 -10.29
N LYS A 113 -4.91 -7.34 -10.05
CA LYS A 113 -4.44 -8.36 -10.99
C LYS A 113 -5.49 -9.44 -11.19
N LYS A 114 -6.11 -9.93 -10.12
CA LYS A 114 -7.19 -10.92 -10.19
C LYS A 114 -8.40 -10.37 -10.94
N PHE A 115 -8.85 -9.17 -10.60
CA PHE A 115 -9.94 -8.47 -11.28
C PHE A 115 -9.69 -8.35 -12.79
N ASN A 116 -8.49 -7.95 -13.20
CA ASN A 116 -8.13 -7.87 -14.63
C ASN A 116 -8.14 -9.23 -15.33
N ILE A 117 -7.75 -10.31 -14.66
CA ILE A 117 -7.83 -11.67 -15.24
C ILE A 117 -9.29 -12.05 -15.47
N ASP A 118 -10.16 -11.82 -14.50
CA ASP A 118 -11.58 -12.16 -14.59
C ASP A 118 -12.29 -11.31 -15.64
N LEU A 119 -12.02 -10.00 -15.69
CA LEU A 119 -12.53 -9.09 -16.71
C LEU A 119 -12.10 -9.51 -18.13
N ASN A 120 -10.84 -9.94 -18.31
CA ASN A 120 -10.37 -10.45 -19.59
C ASN A 120 -11.05 -11.77 -20.00
N ARG A 121 -11.43 -12.62 -19.04
CA ARG A 121 -12.20 -13.84 -19.32
C ARG A 121 -13.62 -13.50 -19.77
N GLU A 122 -14.31 -12.61 -19.05
CA GLU A 122 -15.65 -12.15 -19.41
C GLU A 122 -15.67 -11.51 -20.80
N LEU A 123 -14.69 -10.66 -21.12
CA LEU A 123 -14.56 -10.05 -22.45
C LEU A 123 -14.42 -11.10 -23.56
N LYS A 124 -13.63 -12.15 -23.33
CA LYS A 124 -13.47 -13.25 -24.29
C LYS A 124 -14.76 -14.03 -24.47
N ASP A 125 -15.51 -14.29 -23.39
CA ASP A 125 -16.77 -15.03 -23.47
C ASP A 125 -17.86 -14.20 -24.15
N LEU A 126 -17.93 -12.89 -23.90
CA LEU A 126 -18.79 -11.97 -24.65
C LEU A 126 -18.47 -11.97 -26.15
N GLN A 127 -17.19 -11.96 -26.53
CA GLN A 127 -16.79 -12.04 -27.94
C GLN A 127 -17.20 -13.37 -28.59
N LYS A 128 -17.12 -14.49 -27.87
CA LYS A 128 -17.61 -15.80 -28.36
C LYS A 128 -19.13 -15.78 -28.55
N LEU A 129 -19.88 -15.27 -27.58
CA LEU A 129 -21.34 -15.15 -27.66
C LEU A 129 -21.76 -14.26 -28.84
N GLU A 130 -21.07 -13.15 -29.08
CA GLU A 130 -21.34 -12.28 -30.22
C GLU A 130 -21.07 -12.98 -31.56
N LYS A 131 -19.99 -13.78 -31.67
CA LYS A 131 -19.71 -14.61 -32.85
C LYS A 131 -20.78 -15.67 -33.10
N ILE A 132 -21.25 -16.36 -32.05
CA ILE A 132 -22.34 -17.36 -32.16
C ILE A 132 -23.64 -16.68 -32.62
N ARG A 133 -23.99 -15.53 -32.02
CA ARG A 133 -25.15 -14.73 -32.39
C ARG A 133 -25.12 -14.25 -33.85
N LEU A 134 -23.93 -13.93 -34.38
CA LEU A 134 -23.76 -13.54 -35.78
C LEU A 134 -23.83 -14.73 -36.75
N ARG A 135 -23.46 -15.93 -36.29
CA ARG A 135 -23.45 -17.15 -37.11
C ARG A 135 -24.82 -17.83 -37.20
N ASN A 136 -25.74 -17.58 -36.26
CA ASN A 136 -27.07 -18.17 -36.22
C ASN A 136 -28.20 -17.10 -36.32
N PRO A 137 -28.56 -16.62 -37.52
CA PRO A 137 -29.62 -15.61 -37.69
C PRO A 137 -31.04 -16.14 -37.43
N ALA A 138 -31.25 -17.46 -37.41
CA ALA A 138 -32.56 -18.09 -37.22
C ALA A 138 -33.14 -17.95 -35.79
N ASP A 139 -32.30 -17.80 -34.77
CA ASP A 139 -32.76 -17.58 -33.38
C ASP A 139 -33.34 -16.18 -33.15
N ARG A 140 -33.17 -15.25 -34.11
CA ARG A 140 -33.85 -13.94 -34.04
C ARG A 140 -35.36 -14.06 -34.20
N GLN A 141 -35.83 -15.01 -34.99
CA GLN A 141 -37.27 -15.17 -35.22
C GLN A 141 -37.95 -15.81 -34.01
N SER A 142 -37.35 -16.82 -33.38
CA SER A 142 -37.92 -17.51 -32.22
C SER A 142 -38.19 -16.56 -31.03
N ILE A 143 -37.25 -15.66 -30.74
CA ILE A 143 -37.38 -14.70 -29.62
C ILE A 143 -38.43 -13.62 -29.93
N VAL A 144 -38.51 -13.13 -31.17
CA VAL A 144 -39.54 -12.15 -31.57
C VAL A 144 -40.94 -12.78 -31.54
N SER A 145 -41.10 -14.01 -32.03
CA SER A 145 -42.38 -14.73 -31.96
C SER A 145 -42.79 -15.05 -30.51
N SER A 146 -41.86 -15.36 -29.61
CA SER A 146 -42.18 -15.61 -28.20
C SER A 146 -42.64 -14.34 -27.48
N THR A 147 -42.02 -13.18 -27.74
CA THR A 147 -42.49 -11.89 -27.19
C THR A 147 -43.83 -11.45 -27.74
N TYR A 148 -44.13 -11.74 -29.02
CA TYR A 148 -45.41 -11.40 -29.63
C TYR A 148 -46.56 -12.23 -29.05
N VAL A 149 -46.35 -13.55 -28.88
CA VAL A 149 -47.34 -14.46 -28.28
C VAL A 149 -47.65 -14.06 -26.83
N HIS A 150 -46.63 -13.65 -26.06
CA HIS A 150 -46.83 -13.22 -24.67
C HIS A 150 -47.57 -11.88 -24.56
N LEU A 151 -47.35 -10.95 -25.52
CA LEU A 151 -48.07 -9.67 -25.57
C LEU A 151 -49.53 -9.87 -26.02
N THR A 152 -49.80 -10.73 -27.00
CA THR A 152 -51.17 -11.06 -27.41
C THR A 152 -51.95 -11.77 -26.30
N CYS A 153 -51.30 -12.67 -25.54
CA CYS A 153 -51.96 -13.39 -24.45
C CYS A 153 -52.39 -12.44 -23.31
N LEU A 154 -51.59 -11.41 -23.01
CA LEU A 154 -51.93 -10.37 -22.04
C LEU A 154 -53.06 -9.45 -22.51
N ILE A 155 -53.16 -9.16 -23.81
CA ILE A 155 -54.22 -8.31 -24.36
C ILE A 155 -55.57 -9.04 -24.37
N THR A 156 -55.62 -10.35 -24.67
CA THR A 156 -56.88 -11.13 -24.63
C THR A 156 -57.35 -11.53 -23.23
N THR A 157 -56.50 -11.44 -22.20
CA THR A 157 -56.90 -11.76 -20.81
C THR A 157 -57.40 -10.53 -20.04
N TYR A 158 -57.13 -9.32 -20.52
CA TYR A 158 -57.49 -8.05 -19.88
C TYR A 158 -58.48 -7.20 -20.69
N SER A 159 -59.17 -7.79 -21.66
CA SER A 159 -60.28 -7.17 -22.42
C SER A 159 -61.54 -8.00 -22.33
#